data_AF-U7MPC3-F1
#
_entry.id   AF-U7MPC3-F1
#
_cell.length_a   1.000
_cell.length_b   1.000
_cell.length_c   1.000
_cell.angle_alpha   90.00
_cell.angle_beta   90.00
_cell.angle_gamma   90.00
#
_symmetry.space_group_name_H-M   'P 1'
#
loop_
_entity.id
_entity.type
_entity.pdbx_description
1 polymer ?
#
loop_
_entity_poly.entity_id
_entity_poly.type
_entity_poly.pdbx_seq_one_letter_code
_entity_poly.pdbx_strand_id
1 'polypeptide(L)' 'MSAPLSTPRSTEELRSDRNQVEKEMYPYTVAMLRRLREADALEFKEEELLDRYEALSWLIED' A
#
# COMPACT_ATOMS: atom_id res chain seq x y z
N MET A 1 -2.32 -9.37 -33.43
CA MET A 1 -2.79 -8.70 -32.20
C MET A 1 -1.69 -8.88 -31.16
N SER A 2 -1.04 -7.80 -30.74
CA SER A 2 0.00 -7.87 -29.72
C SER A 2 -0.67 -8.02 -28.36
N ALA A 3 -0.48 -9.17 -27.70
CA ALA A 3 -0.92 -9.33 -26.32
C ALA A 3 -0.19 -8.28 -25.45
N PRO A 4 -0.88 -7.66 -24.47
CA PRO A 4 -0.20 -6.79 -23.53
C PRO A 4 0.85 -7.64 -22.78
N LEU A 5 2.10 -7.22 -22.91
CA LEU A 5 3.20 -7.74 -22.10
C LEU A 5 2.96 -7.22 -20.68
N SER A 6 2.14 -7.94 -19.92
CA SER A 6 2.12 -7.80 -18.47
C SER A 6 3.47 -8.28 -17.97
N THR A 7 4.45 -7.39 -17.94
CA THR A 7 5.70 -7.66 -17.24
C THR A 7 5.32 -7.83 -15.77
N PRO A 8 5.47 -9.03 -15.19
CA PRO A 8 5.25 -9.20 -13.76
C PRO A 8 6.19 -8.24 -13.05
N ARG A 9 5.64 -7.36 -12.18
CA ARG A 9 6.49 -6.56 -11.29
C ARG A 9 7.28 -7.53 -10.44
N SER A 10 8.57 -7.26 -10.31
CA SER A 10 9.42 -8.02 -9.40
C SER A 10 8.99 -7.78 -7.94
N THR A 11 9.22 -8.75 -7.08
CA THR A 11 8.99 -8.61 -5.64
C THR A 11 9.79 -7.44 -5.05
N GLU A 12 10.94 -7.09 -5.64
CA GLU A 12 11.75 -5.94 -5.24
C GLU A 12 11.08 -4.60 -5.57
N GLU A 13 10.48 -4.47 -6.77
CA GLU A 13 9.68 -3.30 -7.13
C GLU A 13 8.46 -3.16 -6.22
N LEU A 14 7.76 -4.25 -5.91
CA LEU A 14 6.62 -4.23 -4.98
C LEU A 14 7.03 -3.77 -3.57
N ARG A 15 8.18 -4.25 -3.07
CA ARG A 15 8.73 -3.80 -1.78
C ARG A 15 9.11 -2.33 -1.81
N SER A 16 9.71 -1.85 -2.91
CA SER A 16 10.04 -0.44 -3.10
C SER A 16 8.79 0.43 -3.07
N ASP A 17 7.74 0.04 -3.81
CA ASP A 17 6.44 0.72 -3.84
C ASP A 17 5.80 0.76 -2.45
N ARG A 18 5.82 -0.36 -1.71
CA ARG A 18 5.27 -0.44 -0.35
C ARG A 18 6.01 0.52 0.59
N ASN A 19 7.35 0.53 0.53
CA ASN A 19 8.16 1.42 1.35
C ASN A 19 7.94 2.90 0.98
N GLN A 20 7.63 3.20 -0.28
CA GLN A 20 7.28 4.55 -0.71
C GLN A 20 5.92 4.98 -0.15
N VAL A 21 4.92 4.11 -0.21
CA VAL A 21 3.59 4.34 0.40
C VAL A 21 3.73 4.57 1.91
N GLU A 22 4.57 3.78 2.60
CA GLU A 22 4.83 3.97 4.04
C GLU A 22 5.45 5.34 4.37
N LYS A 23 6.29 5.89 3.48
CA LYS A 23 6.82 7.26 3.64
C LYS A 23 5.73 8.32 3.44
N GLU A 24 4.81 8.10 2.50
CA GLU A 24 3.70 9.02 2.20
C GLU A 24 2.69 9.11 3.34
N MET A 25 2.63 8.11 4.23
CA MET A 25 1.79 8.11 5.42
C MET A 25 2.27 9.09 6.51
N TYR A 26 3.51 9.60 6.44
CA TYR A 26 4.04 10.52 7.45
C TYR A 26 3.11 11.75 7.63
N PRO A 27 2.76 12.14 8.87
CA PRO A 27 3.39 11.73 10.15
C PRO A 27 2.83 10.46 10.80
N TYR A 28 1.85 9.80 10.18
CA TYR A 28 1.22 8.61 10.72
C TYR A 28 1.97 7.35 10.34
N THR A 29 1.91 6.35 11.22
CA THR A 29 2.41 4.99 10.94
C THR A 29 1.25 4.11 10.47
N VAL A 30 1.53 3.04 9.73
CA VAL A 30 0.53 2.02 9.35
C VAL A 30 -0.29 1.55 10.56
N ALA A 31 0.37 1.31 11.70
CA ALA A 31 -0.28 0.87 12.92
C ALA A 31 -1.18 1.95 13.57
N MET A 32 -0.90 3.24 13.34
CA MET A 32 -1.80 4.33 13.76
C MET A 32 -3.00 4.42 12.82
N LEU A 33 -2.77 4.33 11.50
CA LEU A 33 -3.84 4.36 10.52
C LEU A 33 -4.81 3.20 10.71
N ARG A 34 -4.32 1.98 10.98
CA ARG A 34 -5.20 0.83 11.32
C ARG A 34 -6.11 1.11 12.52
N ARG A 35 -5.57 1.70 13.58
CA ARG A 35 -6.35 2.08 14.77
C ARG A 35 -7.38 3.18 14.48
N LEU A 36 -7.00 4.16 13.66
CA LEU A 36 -7.91 5.23 13.24
C LEU A 36 -9.04 4.68 12.35
N ARG A 37 -8.76 3.70 11.48
CA ARG A 37 -9.78 2.97 10.71
C ARG A 37 -10.74 2.20 11.61
N GLU A 38 -10.23 1.50 12.63
CA GLU A 38 -11.07 0.82 13.63
C GLU A 38 -11.97 1.79 14.41
N ALA A 39 -11.54 3.05 14.57
CA ALA A 39 -12.27 4.11 15.23
C ALA A 39 -13.16 4.95 14.29
N ASP A 40 -13.26 4.59 13.01
CA ASP A 40 -13.98 5.35 11.97
C ASP A 40 -13.56 6.84 11.90
N ALA A 41 -12.28 7.08 12.19
CA ALA A 41 -11.67 8.41 12.32
C ALA A 41 -10.57 8.66 11.26
N LEU A 42 -10.59 7.89 10.19
CA LEU A 42 -9.63 7.99 9.09
C LEU A 42 -10.15 8.95 8.02
N GLU A 43 -9.30 9.81 7.45
CA GLU A 43 -9.70 10.58 6.28
C GLU A 43 -9.48 9.76 5.00
N PHE A 44 -10.20 10.12 3.94
CA PHE A 44 -10.18 9.43 2.65
C PHE A 44 -8.76 9.20 2.10
N LYS A 45 -7.86 10.18 2.29
CA LYS A 45 -6.48 10.08 1.80
C LYS A 45 -5.64 9.09 2.61
N GLU A 46 -5.78 9.05 3.92
CA GLU A 46 -5.10 8.03 4.72
C GLU A 46 -5.65 6.64 4.42
N GLU A 47 -6.93 6.56 4.03
CA GLU A 47 -7.59 5.29 3.72
C GLU A 47 -7.01 4.69 2.45
N GLU A 48 -6.91 5.51 1.40
CA GLU A 48 -6.29 5.12 0.14
C GLU A 48 -4.83 4.67 0.34
N LEU A 49 -4.06 5.39 1.17
CA LEU A 49 -2.68 5.01 1.49
C LEU A 49 -2.61 3.67 2.23
N LEU A 50 -3.48 3.46 3.22
CA LEU A 50 -3.52 2.22 3.99
C LEU A 50 -3.92 1.04 3.09
N ASP A 51 -4.93 1.21 2.25
CA ASP A 51 -5.38 0.17 1.32
C ASP A 51 -4.29 -0.20 0.32
N ARG A 52 -3.59 0.78 -0.22
CA ARG A 52 -2.48 0.54 -1.14
C ARG A 52 -1.33 -0.19 -0.47
N TYR A 53 -1.01 0.16 0.78
CA TYR A 53 0.01 -0.55 1.56
C TYR A 53 -0.38 -2.01 1.82
N GLU A 54 -1.63 -2.27 2.19
CA GLU A 54 -2.13 -3.61 2.48
C GLU A 54 -2.19 -4.47 1.22
N ALA A 55 -2.64 -3.92 0.08
CA ALA A 55 -2.61 -4.59 -1.20
C ALA A 55 -1.18 -4.97 -1.63
N LEU A 56 -0.21 -4.04 -1.49
CA LEU A 56 1.18 -4.33 -1.80
C LEU A 56 1.78 -5.38 -0.85
N SER A 57 1.42 -5.35 0.43
CA SER A 57 1.88 -6.35 1.41
C SER A 57 1.35 -7.74 1.07
N TRP A 58 0.08 -7.84 0.69
CA TRP A 58 -0.54 -9.10 0.27
C TRP A 58 0.13 -9.68 -0.99
N LEU A 59 0.45 -8.83 -1.97
CA LEU A 59 1.15 -9.23 -3.21
C LEU A 59 2.62 -9.64 -3.00
N ILE A 60 3.24 -9.29 -1.86
CA ILE A 60 4.63 -9.66 -1.54
C ILE A 60 4.69 -10.96 -0.73
N GLU A 61 3.63 -11.30 0.01
CA GLU A 61 3.56 -12.50 0.86
C GLU A 61 3.15 -13.77 0.09
N ASP A 62 2.70 -13.65 -1.17
CA ASP A 62 2.48 -14.74 -2.13
C ASP A 62 3.76 -15.11 -2.91
#